data_AF-A0A951CSZ1-F1
#
_entry.id   AF-A0A951CSZ1-F1
#
_cell.length_a   1.000
_cell.length_b   1.000
_cell.length_c   1.000
_cell.angle_alpha   90.00
_cell.angle_beta   90.00
_cell.angle_gamma   90.00
#
_symmetry.space_group_name_H-M   'P 1'
#
loop_
_entity.id
_entity.type
_entity.pdbx_description
1 polymer ?
#
loop_
_entity_poly.entity_id
_entity_poly.type
_entity_poly.pdbx_seq_one_letter_code
_entity_poly.pdbx_strand_id
1 'polypeptide(L)'
;MSYFGEVDLGSSFQPFYTLRESYGFVPNLFRAQTLLPRLIEAEAGLSASLLWKERALSRVQKEFIAFIVAAAYGNAYCFAQHHQTLSSLGVTENQIDQVMRDHHQALSRPDAALLDFALKLAFSAPWLSSEDIVVLQDHGFTDESILEAILVTSLTIFFCTLSTAMGASPDLHLPAKPGPRKALRPATGKYVGGTAGPYLRTVELSPDSFPPFAFLVERFGFVPTIFRAQTLIPDVIDAEADTVRKILMPENLLSHVQKECIFLVGSAANLNTYCVAAHCEMLRRMGVSAEESDQIAIDHHQAELSDADKRLLDFAVKLTSRPSEFHSEDVELLRQHGFSEAHIMEAAAATALNSFFNTLQMGLGTTPDFETNRVFGPEDAHPFRAADRLTNEAQADPDSELVARVQRGDLDAFEELVARHSRRVYRTLMGILSNIEEAQDAVQDTFLKAFQHIGDFQGRSKFSTWVLTIASNTGLQRLRERRPIESLDEVPSEEGGDFRPRQVRAWVEDPEQLCSQAERRRLVESAVMQLPPKYRMVLVLRDMEQLSGLEVAAALGLGVPAMKARLFRARMMLREALAPYFASSARRMGQ
;
A
#
# COMPACT_ATOMS: atom_id res chain seq x y z
N MET A 1 8.52 16.46 18.17
CA MET A 1 8.04 17.83 17.88
C MET A 1 7.44 17.78 16.49
N SER A 2 6.37 18.55 16.25
CA SER A 2 5.75 18.74 14.93
C SER A 2 6.78 19.12 13.87
N TYR A 3 6.51 18.77 12.61
CA TYR A 3 7.35 19.17 11.48
C TYR A 3 7.16 20.64 11.09
N PHE A 4 6.09 21.29 11.55
CA PHE A 4 5.70 22.64 11.17
C PHE A 4 5.72 23.61 12.34
N GLY A 5 5.89 24.90 12.06
CA GLY A 5 5.74 25.97 13.02
C GLY A 5 4.29 26.12 13.50
N GLU A 6 4.12 26.68 14.70
CA GLU A 6 2.81 26.95 15.28
C GLU A 6 2.52 28.46 15.32
N VAL A 7 1.26 28.84 15.10
CA VAL A 7 0.76 30.20 15.32
C VAL A 7 -0.28 30.20 16.43
N ASP A 8 -0.26 31.23 17.26
CA ASP A 8 -1.26 31.37 18.33
C ASP A 8 -2.61 31.80 17.74
N LEU A 9 -3.56 30.87 17.69
CA LEU A 9 -4.93 31.13 17.27
C LEU A 9 -5.78 31.77 18.38
N GLY A 10 -5.23 31.92 19.58
CA GLY A 10 -5.93 32.46 20.74
C GLY A 10 -6.89 31.47 21.39
N SER A 11 -7.33 31.80 22.60
CA SER A 11 -8.24 30.95 23.40
C SER A 11 -9.68 30.95 22.89
N SER A 12 -10.06 31.94 22.07
CA SER A 12 -11.39 32.11 21.48
C SER A 12 -11.59 31.38 20.15
N PHE A 13 -10.57 30.67 19.65
CA PHE A 13 -10.71 29.87 18.44
C PHE A 13 -11.67 28.70 18.71
N GLN A 14 -12.88 28.78 18.15
CA GLN A 14 -14.01 27.92 18.51
C GLN A 14 -13.75 26.40 18.38
N PRO A 15 -12.99 25.91 17.37
CA PRO A 15 -12.63 24.49 17.33
C PRO A 15 -11.85 24.01 18.56
N PHE A 16 -10.96 24.84 19.11
CA PHE A 16 -10.23 24.49 20.34
C PHE A 16 -11.13 24.38 21.56
N TYR A 17 -12.25 25.12 21.60
CA TYR A 17 -13.26 24.94 22.64
C TYR A 17 -13.94 23.57 22.52
N THR A 18 -14.43 23.24 21.32
CA THR A 18 -15.10 21.96 21.02
C THR A 18 -14.20 20.76 21.33
N LEU A 19 -12.91 20.86 20.98
CA LEU A 19 -11.92 19.82 21.27
C LEU A 19 -11.68 19.65 22.78
N ARG A 20 -11.65 20.74 23.55
CA ARG A 20 -11.54 20.65 25.02
C ARG A 20 -12.77 20.04 25.66
N GLU A 21 -13.96 20.32 25.15
CA GLU A 21 -15.18 19.67 25.65
C GLU A 21 -15.17 18.16 25.37
N SER A 22 -14.64 17.76 24.22
CA SER A 22 -14.65 16.36 23.78
C SER A 22 -13.50 15.52 24.37
N TYR A 23 -12.29 16.09 24.47
CA TYR A 23 -11.07 15.38 24.92
C TYR A 23 -10.55 15.84 26.29
N GLY A 24 -11.05 16.95 26.84
CA GLY A 24 -10.52 17.58 28.06
C GLY A 24 -9.32 18.51 27.81
N PHE A 25 -8.73 18.49 26.62
CA PHE A 25 -7.60 19.31 26.19
C PHE A 25 -7.63 19.53 24.67
N VAL A 26 -6.69 20.33 24.14
CA VAL A 26 -6.51 20.47 22.68
C VAL A 26 -5.38 19.52 22.25
N PRO A 27 -5.67 18.46 21.48
CA PRO A 27 -4.67 17.47 21.10
C PRO A 27 -3.56 18.05 20.22
N ASN A 28 -2.35 17.51 20.36
CA ASN A 28 -1.14 17.97 19.66
C ASN A 28 -1.28 17.97 18.14
N LEU A 29 -2.06 17.04 17.57
CA LEU A 29 -2.35 17.01 16.14
C LEU A 29 -2.99 18.32 15.67
N PHE A 30 -3.99 18.83 16.40
CA PHE A 30 -4.67 20.07 16.01
C PHE A 30 -3.79 21.32 16.24
N ARG A 31 -2.87 21.26 17.20
CA ARG A 31 -1.88 22.35 17.43
C ARG A 31 -0.86 22.44 16.30
N ALA A 32 -0.45 21.29 15.77
CA ALA A 32 0.47 21.19 14.64
C ALA A 32 -0.10 21.78 13.34
N GLN A 33 -1.40 22.05 13.28
CA GLN A 33 -2.12 22.51 12.09
C GLN A 33 -2.48 24.01 12.10
N THR A 34 -1.97 24.77 13.07
CA THR A 34 -2.41 26.15 13.31
C THR A 34 -2.18 27.10 12.12
N LEU A 35 -1.30 26.75 11.17
CA LEU A 35 -1.13 27.47 9.91
C LEU A 35 -2.34 27.38 8.96
N LEU A 36 -3.21 26.38 9.13
CA LEU A 36 -4.44 26.19 8.36
C LEU A 36 -5.65 26.01 9.30
N PRO A 37 -6.17 27.09 9.93
CA PRO A 37 -7.29 26.98 10.88
C PRO A 37 -8.55 26.30 10.30
N ARG A 38 -8.80 26.48 9.00
CA ARG A 38 -9.90 25.82 8.27
C ARG A 38 -9.82 24.30 8.28
N LEU A 39 -8.63 23.74 8.41
CA LEU A 39 -8.42 22.30 8.51
C LEU A 39 -8.89 21.78 9.88
N ILE A 40 -8.50 22.47 10.96
CA ILE A 40 -8.94 22.16 12.32
C ILE A 40 -10.47 22.25 12.43
N GLU A 41 -11.09 23.25 11.78
CA GLU A 41 -12.55 23.38 11.72
C GLU A 41 -13.22 22.21 11.00
N ALA A 42 -12.66 21.75 9.86
CA ALA A 42 -13.19 20.63 9.11
C ALA A 42 -13.12 19.32 9.92
N GLU A 43 -11.97 19.06 10.55
CA GLU A 43 -11.73 17.86 11.36
C GLU A 43 -12.62 17.80 12.60
N ALA A 44 -12.79 18.93 13.30
CA ALA A 44 -13.66 19.02 14.45
C ALA A 44 -15.13 18.80 14.05
N GLY A 45 -15.57 19.39 12.92
CA GLY A 45 -16.93 19.18 12.40
C GLY A 45 -17.21 17.73 12.01
N LEU A 46 -16.29 17.11 11.27
CA LEU A 46 -16.41 15.72 10.86
C LEU A 46 -16.41 14.77 12.08
N SER A 47 -15.51 14.99 13.03
CA SER A 47 -15.45 14.21 14.29
C SER A 47 -16.72 14.35 15.13
N ALA A 48 -17.29 15.57 15.20
CA ALA A 48 -18.53 15.82 15.91
C ALA A 48 -19.73 15.10 15.29
N SER A 49 -19.82 15.11 13.96
CA SER A 49 -20.92 14.47 13.23
C SER A 49 -20.92 12.94 13.34
N LEU A 50 -19.72 12.34 13.47
CA LEU A 50 -19.51 10.90 13.34
C LEU A 50 -19.02 10.23 14.63
N LEU A 51 -17.85 10.65 15.11
CA LEU A 51 -17.15 9.95 16.18
C LEU A 51 -17.83 10.24 17.53
N TRP A 52 -18.04 11.52 17.86
CA TRP A 52 -18.57 11.95 19.18
C TRP A 52 -20.07 11.74 19.34
N LYS A 53 -20.81 11.67 18.23
CA LYS A 53 -22.26 11.47 18.25
C LYS A 53 -22.61 9.99 18.33
N GLU A 54 -23.30 9.58 19.39
CA GLU A 54 -23.85 8.21 19.47
C GLU A 54 -25.07 8.04 18.56
N ARG A 55 -25.15 6.86 17.93
CA ARG A 55 -26.18 6.48 16.96
C ARG A 55 -26.38 4.97 17.02
N ALA A 56 -26.17 4.25 15.91
CA ALA A 56 -26.33 2.81 15.84
C ALA A 56 -25.13 2.08 16.49
N LEU A 57 -23.92 2.65 16.39
CA LEU A 57 -22.77 2.20 17.17
C LEU A 57 -22.60 3.05 18.43
N SER A 58 -22.28 2.38 19.54
CA SER A 58 -21.90 3.04 20.79
C SER A 58 -20.56 3.77 20.66
N ARG A 59 -20.32 4.78 21.49
CA ARG A 59 -19.03 5.49 21.53
C ARG A 59 -17.85 4.54 21.75
N VAL A 60 -18.00 3.53 22.61
CA VAL A 60 -16.96 2.54 22.90
C VAL A 60 -16.65 1.66 21.69
N GLN A 61 -17.66 1.23 20.92
CA GLN A 61 -17.43 0.45 19.70
C GLN A 61 -16.67 1.27 18.64
N LYS A 62 -17.02 2.54 18.45
CA LYS A 62 -16.30 3.44 17.54
C LYS A 62 -14.85 3.61 17.94
N GLU A 63 -14.58 3.83 19.23
CA GLU A 63 -13.23 3.97 19.76
C GLU A 63 -12.42 2.67 19.66
N PHE A 64 -13.03 1.49 19.82
CA PHE A 64 -12.34 0.22 19.58
C PHE A 64 -12.00 0.00 18.10
N ILE A 65 -12.87 0.38 17.17
CA ILE A 65 -12.56 0.40 15.72
C ILE A 65 -11.34 1.27 15.47
N ALA A 66 -11.38 2.52 15.94
CA ALA A 66 -10.32 3.47 15.71
C ALA A 66 -9.00 3.03 16.37
N PHE A 67 -9.07 2.47 17.58
CA PHE A 67 -7.93 1.93 18.32
C PHE A 67 -7.24 0.77 17.60
N ILE A 68 -8.01 -0.23 17.13
CA ILE A 68 -7.43 -1.41 16.48
C ILE A 68 -6.87 -1.09 15.09
N VAL A 69 -7.53 -0.18 14.36
CA VAL A 69 -7.06 0.31 13.06
C VAL A 69 -5.78 1.12 13.23
N ALA A 70 -5.73 2.06 14.18
CA ALA A 70 -4.52 2.85 14.46
C ALA A 70 -3.33 1.98 14.88
N ALA A 71 -3.56 0.95 15.70
CA ALA A 71 -2.54 -0.02 16.10
C ALA A 71 -1.99 -0.78 14.88
N ALA A 72 -2.87 -1.27 14.02
CA ALA A 72 -2.48 -1.98 12.80
C ALA A 72 -1.77 -1.06 11.79
N TYR A 73 -2.11 0.23 11.77
CA TYR A 73 -1.46 1.24 10.92
C TYR A 73 -0.07 1.63 11.44
N GLY A 74 0.30 1.18 12.64
CA GLY A 74 1.56 1.55 13.31
C GLY A 74 1.60 3.01 13.74
N ASN A 75 0.45 3.69 13.80
CA ASN A 75 0.39 5.11 14.14
C ASN A 75 0.33 5.31 15.65
N ALA A 76 1.45 5.70 16.24
CA ALA A 76 1.58 5.87 17.69
C ALA A 76 0.69 7.00 18.26
N TYR A 77 0.43 8.05 17.48
CA TYR A 77 -0.39 9.19 17.90
C TYR A 77 -1.85 8.77 18.09
N CYS A 78 -2.50 8.29 17.03
CA CYS A 78 -3.88 7.84 17.06
C CYS A 78 -4.07 6.68 18.03
N PHE A 79 -3.11 5.75 18.09
CA PHE A 79 -3.14 4.64 19.06
C PHE A 79 -3.22 5.15 20.50
N ALA A 80 -2.36 6.10 20.89
CA ALA A 80 -2.37 6.68 22.22
C ALA A 80 -3.65 7.47 22.51
N GLN A 81 -4.13 8.22 21.53
CA GLN A 81 -5.35 9.02 21.67
C GLN A 81 -6.60 8.16 21.90
N HIS A 82 -6.78 7.09 21.11
CA HIS A 82 -7.92 6.19 21.27
C HIS A 82 -7.81 5.33 22.53
N HIS A 83 -6.59 4.93 22.94
CA HIS A 83 -6.38 4.29 24.24
C HIS A 83 -6.85 5.21 25.39
N GLN A 84 -6.42 6.47 25.40
CA GLN A 84 -6.82 7.44 26.43
C GLN A 84 -8.33 7.64 26.45
N THR A 85 -8.95 7.74 25.27
CA THR A 85 -10.39 7.93 25.14
C THR A 85 -11.17 6.70 25.63
N LEU A 86 -10.71 5.49 25.34
CA LEU A 86 -11.29 4.27 25.91
C LEU A 86 -11.21 4.26 27.44
N SER A 87 -10.06 4.66 28.00
CA SER A 87 -9.90 4.77 29.46
C SER A 87 -10.83 5.81 30.07
N SER A 88 -11.02 6.97 29.44
CA SER A 88 -11.94 8.01 29.94
C SER A 88 -13.42 7.61 29.85
N LEU A 89 -13.75 6.71 28.91
CA LEU A 89 -15.08 6.08 28.79
C LEU A 89 -15.29 4.91 29.76
N GLY A 90 -14.32 4.63 30.63
CA GLY A 90 -14.44 3.60 31.68
C GLY A 90 -13.99 2.21 31.26
N VAL A 91 -13.37 2.04 30.09
CA VAL A 91 -12.76 0.76 29.68
C VAL A 91 -11.45 0.58 30.44
N THR A 92 -11.32 -0.54 31.17
CA THR A 92 -10.12 -0.81 31.98
C THR A 92 -8.89 -1.07 31.10
N GLU A 93 -7.70 -0.69 31.56
CA GLU A 93 -6.44 -0.97 30.85
C GLU A 93 -6.28 -2.45 30.50
N ASN A 94 -6.63 -3.36 31.43
CA ASN A 94 -6.58 -4.79 31.18
C ASN A 94 -7.51 -5.23 30.04
N GLN A 95 -8.70 -4.62 29.92
CA GLN A 95 -9.61 -4.91 28.81
C GLN A 95 -9.05 -4.39 27.49
N ILE A 96 -8.51 -3.17 27.46
CA ILE A 96 -7.86 -2.59 26.27
C ILE A 96 -6.69 -3.48 25.80
N ASP A 97 -5.85 -3.92 26.74
CA ASP A 97 -4.73 -4.83 26.47
C ASP A 97 -5.20 -6.20 25.96
N GLN A 98 -6.28 -6.74 26.51
CA GLN A 98 -6.86 -8.00 26.04
C GLN A 98 -7.38 -7.87 24.61
N VAL A 99 -8.10 -6.79 24.28
CA VAL A 99 -8.53 -6.49 22.90
C VAL A 99 -7.34 -6.39 21.95
N MET A 100 -6.25 -5.74 22.38
CA MET A 100 -5.02 -5.66 21.59
C MET A 100 -4.36 -7.01 21.35
N ARG A 101 -4.37 -7.90 22.34
CA ARG A 101 -3.77 -9.24 22.20
C ARG A 101 -4.64 -10.17 21.36
N ASP A 102 -5.93 -10.25 21.67
CA ASP A 102 -6.90 -11.12 21.02
C ASP A 102 -8.32 -10.57 21.25
N HIS A 103 -8.82 -9.82 20.27
CA HIS A 103 -10.15 -9.20 20.36
C HIS A 103 -11.29 -10.21 20.32
N HIS A 104 -11.07 -11.44 19.79
CA HIS A 104 -12.09 -12.49 19.79
C HIS A 104 -12.32 -13.08 21.18
N GLN A 105 -11.28 -13.12 22.02
CA GLN A 105 -11.40 -13.54 23.42
C GLN A 105 -11.87 -12.42 24.33
N ALA A 106 -11.55 -11.16 23.99
CA ALA A 106 -11.83 -10.00 24.83
C ALA A 106 -13.24 -9.42 24.66
N LEU A 107 -13.87 -9.63 23.50
CA LEU A 107 -15.15 -9.01 23.13
C LEU A 107 -16.23 -10.04 22.83
N SER A 108 -17.47 -9.56 22.69
CA SER A 108 -18.58 -10.36 22.18
C SER A 108 -18.30 -10.79 20.72
N ARG A 109 -18.94 -11.86 20.25
CA ARG A 109 -18.80 -12.30 18.85
C ARG A 109 -19.17 -11.20 17.84
N PRO A 110 -20.29 -10.46 18.00
CA PRO A 110 -20.59 -9.32 17.13
C PRO A 110 -19.51 -8.24 17.14
N ASP A 111 -19.03 -7.82 18.31
CA ASP A 111 -18.00 -6.77 18.39
C ASP A 111 -16.66 -7.23 17.81
N ALA A 112 -16.31 -8.52 17.97
CA ALA A 112 -15.12 -9.07 17.34
C ALA A 112 -15.23 -9.06 15.80
N ALA A 113 -16.38 -9.46 15.25
CA ALA A 113 -16.64 -9.42 13.81
C ALA A 113 -16.61 -7.97 13.25
N LEU A 114 -17.10 -7.00 14.02
CA LEU A 114 -17.03 -5.58 13.69
C LEU A 114 -15.57 -5.10 13.58
N LEU A 115 -14.69 -5.53 14.50
CA LEU A 115 -13.27 -5.20 14.44
C LEU A 115 -12.53 -5.91 13.31
N ASP A 116 -12.89 -7.17 13.00
CA ASP A 116 -12.35 -7.89 11.84
C ASP A 116 -12.69 -7.19 10.53
N PHE A 117 -13.94 -6.73 10.40
CA PHE A 117 -14.39 -5.96 9.24
C PHE A 117 -13.57 -4.67 9.10
N ALA A 118 -13.42 -3.89 10.17
CA ALA A 118 -12.64 -2.65 10.15
C ALA A 118 -11.16 -2.89 9.77
N LEU A 119 -10.54 -3.94 10.31
CA LEU A 119 -9.17 -4.34 9.95
C LEU A 119 -9.07 -4.77 8.48
N LYS A 120 -10.05 -5.54 7.97
CA LYS A 120 -10.08 -5.94 6.56
C LYS A 120 -10.22 -4.72 5.66
N LEU A 121 -11.12 -3.79 5.99
CA LEU A 121 -11.32 -2.55 5.26
C LEU A 121 -10.04 -1.70 5.23
N ALA A 122 -9.33 -1.59 6.36
CA ALA A 122 -8.13 -0.77 6.44
C ALA A 122 -6.90 -1.34 5.70
N PHE A 123 -6.72 -2.67 5.66
CA PHE A 123 -5.48 -3.30 5.14
C PHE A 123 -5.67 -4.19 3.92
N SER A 124 -6.91 -4.52 3.59
CA SER A 124 -7.28 -5.45 2.53
C SER A 124 -8.57 -5.01 1.83
N ALA A 125 -8.78 -3.69 1.74
CA ALA A 125 -9.95 -3.08 1.10
C ALA A 125 -10.26 -3.65 -0.29
N PRO A 126 -9.28 -3.90 -1.19
CA PRO A 126 -9.55 -4.49 -2.52
C PRO A 126 -10.13 -5.92 -2.50
N TRP A 127 -10.10 -6.59 -1.34
CA TRP A 127 -10.65 -7.93 -1.10
C TRP A 127 -11.94 -7.89 -0.27
N LEU A 128 -12.47 -6.70 0.03
CA LEU A 128 -13.76 -6.53 0.69
C LEU A 128 -14.90 -6.73 -0.33
N SER A 129 -15.95 -7.43 0.09
CA SER A 129 -17.06 -7.83 -0.76
C SER A 129 -18.39 -7.73 -0.02
N SER A 130 -19.50 -7.89 -0.74
CA SER A 130 -20.83 -7.97 -0.13
C SER A 130 -20.99 -9.12 0.88
N GLU A 131 -20.19 -10.19 0.78
CA GLU A 131 -20.20 -11.29 1.77
C GLU A 131 -19.76 -10.80 3.16
N ASP A 132 -18.82 -9.86 3.24
CA ASP A 132 -18.37 -9.28 4.51
C ASP A 132 -19.49 -8.48 5.19
N ILE A 133 -20.35 -7.86 4.39
CA ILE A 133 -21.50 -7.08 4.85
C ILE A 133 -22.59 -8.03 5.38
N VAL A 134 -22.84 -9.14 4.68
CA VAL A 134 -23.76 -10.20 5.14
C VAL A 134 -23.28 -10.79 6.47
N VAL A 135 -21.97 -11.01 6.65
CA VAL A 135 -21.41 -11.50 7.93
C VAL A 135 -21.75 -10.56 9.08
N LEU A 136 -21.68 -9.24 8.91
CA LEU A 136 -22.07 -8.29 9.95
C LEU A 136 -23.59 -8.29 10.18
N GLN A 137 -24.39 -8.37 9.12
CA GLN A 137 -25.85 -8.47 9.23
C GLN A 137 -26.29 -9.73 9.98
N ASP A 138 -25.63 -10.86 9.76
CA ASP A 138 -25.85 -12.13 10.48
C ASP A 138 -25.52 -12.01 11.99
N HIS A 139 -24.63 -11.09 12.35
CA HIS A 139 -24.32 -10.73 13.74
C HIS A 139 -25.26 -9.67 14.33
N GLY A 140 -26.26 -9.20 13.56
CA GLY A 140 -27.29 -8.28 14.01
C GLY A 140 -27.00 -6.80 13.74
N PHE A 141 -25.94 -6.46 13.00
CA PHE A 141 -25.67 -5.08 12.61
C PHE A 141 -26.59 -4.63 11.48
N THR A 142 -27.17 -3.43 11.62
CA THR A 142 -27.97 -2.77 10.58
C THR A 142 -27.08 -2.10 9.54
N ASP A 143 -27.60 -1.84 8.34
CA ASP A 143 -26.90 -1.07 7.30
C ASP A 143 -26.39 0.29 7.84
N GLU A 144 -27.13 0.94 8.73
CA GLU A 144 -26.72 2.19 9.39
C GLU A 144 -25.49 1.98 10.30
N SER A 145 -25.48 0.93 11.13
CA SER A 145 -24.31 0.62 11.97
C SER A 145 -23.08 0.18 11.17
N ILE A 146 -23.28 -0.51 10.03
CA ILE A 146 -22.20 -0.89 9.13
C ILE A 146 -21.64 0.34 8.41
N LEU A 147 -22.52 1.27 7.98
CA LEU A 147 -22.10 2.55 7.42
C LEU A 147 -21.27 3.36 8.43
N GLU A 148 -21.70 3.42 9.70
CA GLU A 148 -20.90 4.04 10.75
C GLU A 148 -19.52 3.38 10.91
N ALA A 149 -19.46 2.05 10.87
CA ALA A 149 -18.18 1.33 10.96
C ALA A 149 -17.23 1.67 9.81
N ILE A 150 -17.75 1.75 8.57
CA ILE A 150 -17.00 2.17 7.40
C ILE A 150 -16.47 3.60 7.59
N LEU A 151 -17.36 4.52 7.97
CA LEU A 151 -17.01 5.93 8.17
C LEU A 151 -15.98 6.13 9.27
N VAL A 152 -16.12 5.45 10.41
CA VAL A 152 -15.15 5.53 11.52
C VAL A 152 -13.80 4.96 11.10
N THR A 153 -13.78 3.87 10.33
CA THR A 153 -12.54 3.31 9.78
C THR A 153 -11.86 4.31 8.84
N SER A 154 -12.61 4.91 7.91
CA SER A 154 -12.13 5.96 6.99
C SER A 154 -11.59 7.17 7.74
N LEU A 155 -12.31 7.68 8.76
CA LEU A 155 -11.88 8.81 9.58
C LEU A 155 -10.62 8.48 10.39
N THR A 156 -10.48 7.24 10.84
CA THR A 156 -9.27 6.81 11.55
C THR A 156 -8.05 6.83 10.61
N ILE A 157 -8.20 6.35 9.38
CA ILE A 157 -7.14 6.39 8.37
C ILE A 157 -6.81 7.84 7.97
N PHE A 158 -7.81 8.72 7.87
CA PHE A 158 -7.60 10.16 7.70
C PHE A 158 -6.67 10.71 8.79
N PHE A 159 -7.00 10.51 10.07
CA PHE A 159 -6.20 11.02 11.18
C PHE A 159 -4.83 10.35 11.31
N CYS A 160 -4.72 9.05 10.99
CA CYS A 160 -3.42 8.36 10.95
C CYS A 160 -2.52 8.95 9.85
N THR A 161 -3.06 9.19 8.67
CA THR A 161 -2.33 9.79 7.54
C THR A 161 -1.88 11.19 7.90
N LEU A 162 -2.80 12.00 8.44
CA LEU A 162 -2.50 13.39 8.78
C LEU A 162 -1.51 13.51 9.94
N SER A 163 -1.67 12.72 11.01
CA SER A 163 -0.75 12.77 12.15
C SER A 163 0.68 12.34 11.79
N THR A 164 0.84 11.37 10.88
CA THR A 164 2.14 11.03 10.29
C THR A 164 2.71 12.21 9.54
N ALA A 165 1.91 12.86 8.68
CA ALA A 165 2.36 14.01 7.89
C ALA A 165 2.72 15.24 8.75
N MET A 166 2.07 15.42 9.89
CA MET A 166 2.34 16.51 10.84
C MET A 166 3.52 16.22 11.77
N GLY A 167 3.99 14.97 11.84
CA GLY A 167 4.95 14.55 12.86
C GLY A 167 4.39 14.69 14.28
N ALA A 168 3.08 14.44 14.44
CA ALA A 168 2.37 14.67 15.69
C ALA A 168 2.87 13.73 16.80
N SER A 169 3.33 14.32 17.91
CA SER A 169 3.72 13.57 19.10
C SER A 169 2.48 13.13 19.89
N PRO A 170 2.42 11.87 20.38
CA PRO A 170 1.35 11.43 21.27
C PRO A 170 1.16 12.40 22.44
N ASP A 171 -0.09 12.72 22.75
CA ASP A 171 -0.46 13.57 23.89
C ASP A 171 -0.15 12.89 25.23
N LEU A 172 -0.12 11.56 25.25
CA LEU A 172 0.32 10.73 26.38
C LEU A 172 1.34 9.68 25.93
N HIS A 173 2.34 9.44 26.79
CA HIS A 173 3.29 8.35 26.58
C HIS A 173 2.72 7.03 27.09
N LEU A 174 2.42 6.11 26.17
CA LEU A 174 2.08 4.74 26.51
C LEU A 174 3.35 3.89 26.73
N PRO A 175 3.36 2.97 27.70
CA PRO A 175 4.54 2.14 28.03
C PRO A 175 4.91 1.12 26.94
N ALA A 176 3.97 0.77 26.05
CA ALA A 176 4.20 -0.15 24.94
C ALA A 176 3.90 0.53 23.60
N LYS A 177 4.89 0.54 22.69
CA LYS A 177 4.64 0.84 21.27
C LYS A 177 3.89 -0.35 20.66
N PRO A 178 2.90 -0.13 19.77
CA PRO A 178 2.25 -1.23 19.07
C PRO A 178 3.32 -2.01 18.28
N GLY A 179 3.39 -3.32 18.50
CA GLY A 179 4.12 -4.21 17.60
C GLY A 179 3.36 -4.36 16.28
N PRO A 180 4.03 -4.61 15.14
CA PRO A 180 3.36 -4.77 13.87
C PRO A 180 2.37 -5.95 13.95
N ARG A 181 1.06 -5.67 13.89
CA ARG A 181 0.09 -6.74 13.63
C ARG A 181 0.32 -7.21 12.19
N LYS A 182 0.59 -8.52 12.02
CA LYS A 182 0.54 -9.14 10.70
C LYS A 182 -0.85 -8.87 10.15
N ALA A 183 -0.94 -8.22 8.99
CA ALA A 183 -2.18 -8.12 8.25
C ALA A 183 -2.86 -9.50 8.27
N LEU A 184 -4.08 -9.57 8.79
CA LEU A 184 -4.93 -10.75 8.66
C LEU A 184 -5.08 -10.95 7.16
N ARG A 185 -4.28 -11.85 6.57
CA ARG A 185 -4.47 -12.24 5.19
C ARG A 185 -5.86 -12.89 5.14
N PRO A 186 -6.79 -12.40 4.31
CA PRO A 186 -8.08 -13.05 4.18
C PRO A 186 -7.85 -14.52 3.81
N ALA A 187 -8.47 -15.44 4.55
CA ALA A 187 -8.33 -16.89 4.34
C ALA A 187 -8.74 -17.30 2.92
N THR A 188 -9.71 -16.59 2.32
CA THR A 188 -10.18 -16.80 0.96
C THR A 188 -10.97 -15.57 0.53
N GLY A 189 -10.44 -14.77 -0.38
CA GLY A 189 -11.19 -13.67 -0.99
C GLY A 189 -10.83 -13.57 -2.47
N LYS A 190 -11.84 -13.59 -3.35
CA LYS A 190 -11.62 -13.19 -4.75
C LYS A 190 -11.26 -11.71 -4.73
N TYR A 191 -10.26 -11.31 -5.49
CA TYR A 191 -10.03 -9.90 -5.78
C TYR A 191 -11.28 -9.36 -6.51
N VAL A 192 -11.94 -8.35 -5.94
CA VAL A 192 -13.21 -7.82 -6.47
C VAL A 192 -12.99 -6.50 -7.22
N GLY A 193 -11.77 -5.95 -7.19
CA GLY A 193 -11.41 -4.73 -7.92
C GLY A 193 -12.25 -3.50 -7.54
N GLY A 194 -12.91 -3.53 -6.38
CA GLY A 194 -13.59 -2.39 -5.78
C GLY A 194 -14.91 -1.95 -6.41
N THR A 195 -15.63 -2.77 -7.20
CA THR A 195 -16.81 -2.28 -7.97
C THR A 195 -18.02 -3.22 -8.07
N ALA A 196 -18.27 -4.08 -7.07
CA ALA A 196 -19.40 -5.03 -7.09
C ALA A 196 -20.68 -4.58 -6.34
N GLY A 197 -20.76 -3.33 -5.88
CA GLY A 197 -21.87 -2.76 -5.09
C GLY A 197 -22.56 -1.55 -5.75
N PRO A 198 -23.50 -0.87 -5.07
CA PRO A 198 -23.44 -0.53 -3.65
C PRO A 198 -23.80 -1.68 -2.72
N TYR A 199 -23.12 -1.74 -1.57
CA TYR A 199 -23.30 -2.81 -0.59
C TYR A 199 -24.39 -2.56 0.45
N LEU A 200 -24.72 -1.29 0.71
CA LEU A 200 -25.69 -0.88 1.72
C LEU A 200 -26.92 -0.26 1.06
N ARG A 201 -28.07 -0.35 1.72
CA ARG A 201 -29.27 0.36 1.29
C ARG A 201 -29.11 1.87 1.42
N THR A 202 -29.84 2.59 0.59
CA THR A 202 -29.83 4.06 0.53
C THR A 202 -31.24 4.62 0.67
N VAL A 203 -31.32 5.88 1.08
CA VAL A 203 -32.53 6.68 1.07
C VAL A 203 -32.42 7.70 -0.05
N GLU A 204 -33.50 7.91 -0.79
CA GLU A 204 -33.50 8.87 -1.88
C GLU A 204 -33.47 10.31 -1.33
N LEU A 205 -32.41 11.05 -1.66
CA LEU A 205 -32.27 12.48 -1.40
C LEU A 205 -32.06 13.22 -2.73
N SER A 206 -32.74 14.35 -2.90
CA SER A 206 -32.60 15.23 -4.06
C SER A 206 -31.68 16.41 -3.75
N PRO A 207 -30.85 16.88 -4.70
CA PRO A 207 -30.15 18.16 -4.59
C PRO A 207 -31.07 19.34 -4.26
N ASP A 208 -32.34 19.31 -4.69
CA ASP A 208 -33.29 20.40 -4.43
C ASP A 208 -33.70 20.50 -2.95
N SER A 209 -33.67 19.37 -2.25
CA SER A 209 -34.12 19.26 -0.86
C SER A 209 -32.98 19.04 0.14
N PHE A 210 -31.76 18.79 -0.34
CA PHE A 210 -30.62 18.45 0.48
C PHE A 210 -29.39 19.31 0.12
N PRO A 211 -29.10 20.38 0.90
CA PRO A 211 -28.06 21.35 0.59
C PRO A 211 -26.66 20.78 0.29
N PRO A 212 -26.18 19.70 0.96
CA PRO A 212 -24.90 19.09 0.61
C PRO A 212 -24.86 18.59 -0.85
N PHE A 213 -25.95 18.01 -1.34
CA PHE A 213 -26.04 17.57 -2.74
C PHE A 213 -26.09 18.76 -3.70
N ALA A 214 -26.78 19.84 -3.35
CA ALA A 214 -26.75 21.07 -4.15
C ALA A 214 -25.33 21.61 -4.31
N PHE A 215 -24.55 21.64 -3.21
CA PHE A 215 -23.14 22.03 -3.24
C PHE A 215 -22.31 21.11 -4.13
N LEU A 216 -22.48 19.80 -4.04
CA LEU A 216 -21.74 18.85 -4.90
C LEU A 216 -22.08 19.03 -6.39
N VAL A 217 -23.35 19.28 -6.73
CA VAL A 217 -23.76 19.60 -8.10
C VAL A 217 -23.16 20.91 -8.57
N GLU A 218 -23.15 21.96 -7.74
CA GLU A 218 -22.52 23.24 -8.07
C GLU A 218 -21.03 23.08 -8.38
N ARG A 219 -20.32 22.23 -7.63
CA ARG A 219 -18.86 22.09 -7.74
C ARG A 219 -18.42 21.08 -8.78
N PHE A 220 -19.09 19.93 -8.87
CA PHE A 220 -18.69 18.82 -9.73
C PHE A 220 -19.61 18.63 -10.94
N GLY A 221 -20.78 19.28 -10.97
CA GLY A 221 -21.81 19.13 -12.01
C GLY A 221 -22.73 17.91 -11.80
N PHE A 222 -22.49 17.11 -10.75
CA PHE A 222 -23.28 15.94 -10.38
C PHE A 222 -23.07 15.63 -8.89
N VAL A 223 -23.87 14.70 -8.34
CA VAL A 223 -23.61 14.15 -7.00
C VAL A 223 -22.90 12.81 -7.17
N PRO A 224 -21.62 12.69 -6.75
CA PRO A 224 -20.89 11.43 -6.86
C PRO A 224 -21.57 10.29 -6.12
N THR A 225 -21.52 9.09 -6.71
CA THR A 225 -22.19 7.90 -6.18
C THR A 225 -21.75 7.56 -4.76
N ILE A 226 -20.49 7.87 -4.40
CA ILE A 226 -19.99 7.71 -3.02
C ILE A 226 -20.82 8.49 -2.00
N PHE A 227 -21.33 9.69 -2.32
CA PHE A 227 -22.20 10.46 -1.42
C PHE A 227 -23.64 9.93 -1.41
N ARG A 228 -24.12 9.41 -2.55
CA ARG A 228 -25.46 8.79 -2.64
C ARG A 228 -25.56 7.51 -1.81
N ALA A 229 -24.44 6.79 -1.66
CA ALA A 229 -24.35 5.55 -0.92
C ALA A 229 -24.36 5.72 0.62
N GLN A 230 -24.35 6.96 1.13
CA GLN A 230 -24.22 7.26 2.56
C GLN A 230 -25.51 7.83 3.18
N THR A 231 -26.61 7.83 2.43
CA THR A 231 -27.84 8.57 2.74
C THR A 231 -28.60 8.09 3.98
N LEU A 232 -28.16 7.00 4.62
CA LEU A 232 -28.63 6.60 5.94
C LEU A 232 -28.14 7.54 7.06
N ILE A 233 -27.04 8.28 6.85
CA ILE A 233 -26.46 9.19 7.83
C ILE A 233 -26.21 10.57 7.20
N PRO A 234 -27.27 11.32 6.85
CA PRO A 234 -27.18 12.52 6.03
C PRO A 234 -26.38 13.67 6.66
N ASP A 235 -26.33 13.77 7.98
CA ASP A 235 -25.55 14.82 8.65
C ASP A 235 -24.04 14.56 8.64
N VAL A 236 -23.59 13.32 8.37
CA VAL A 236 -22.17 13.07 8.06
C VAL A 236 -21.86 13.54 6.63
N ILE A 237 -22.78 13.35 5.67
CA ILE A 237 -22.60 13.90 4.30
C ILE A 237 -22.46 15.42 4.33
N ASP A 238 -23.21 16.12 5.18
CA ASP A 238 -23.09 17.56 5.37
C ASP A 238 -21.69 17.95 5.88
N ALA A 239 -21.18 17.23 6.89
CA ALA A 239 -19.83 17.45 7.41
C ALA A 239 -18.72 17.11 6.38
N GLU A 240 -18.91 16.08 5.56
CA GLU A 240 -18.00 15.73 4.46
C GLU A 240 -18.00 16.81 3.37
N ALA A 241 -19.16 17.32 2.98
CA ALA A 241 -19.28 18.40 2.01
C ALA A 241 -18.60 19.69 2.50
N ASP A 242 -18.76 20.03 3.78
CA ASP A 242 -18.06 21.15 4.40
C ASP A 242 -16.54 20.91 4.51
N THR A 243 -16.12 19.67 4.76
CA THR A 243 -14.70 19.28 4.73
C THR A 243 -14.10 19.45 3.33
N VAL A 244 -14.78 18.98 2.28
CA VAL A 244 -14.39 19.21 0.89
C VAL A 244 -14.30 20.70 0.59
N ARG A 245 -15.27 21.50 1.05
CA ARG A 245 -15.28 22.95 0.91
C ARG A 245 -14.06 23.62 1.53
N LYS A 246 -13.62 23.17 2.71
CA LYS A 246 -12.51 23.78 3.46
C LYS A 246 -11.13 23.31 3.01
N ILE A 247 -11.00 22.05 2.55
CA ILE A 247 -9.71 21.46 2.19
C ILE A 247 -9.45 21.54 0.68
N LEU A 248 -10.43 21.13 -0.13
CA LEU A 248 -10.21 20.95 -1.57
C LEU A 248 -10.46 22.23 -2.36
N MET A 249 -11.49 23.01 -2.00
CA MET A 249 -11.91 24.17 -2.81
C MET A 249 -11.03 25.42 -2.76
N PRO A 250 -10.31 25.77 -1.68
CA PRO A 250 -9.46 26.96 -1.69
C PRO A 250 -8.27 26.80 -2.66
N GLU A 251 -7.99 27.78 -3.50
CA GLU A 251 -6.87 27.73 -4.47
C GLU A 251 -5.74 28.73 -4.14
N ASN A 252 -5.67 29.16 -2.89
CA ASN A 252 -4.73 30.19 -2.46
C ASN A 252 -3.32 29.65 -2.13
N LEU A 253 -3.14 28.32 -2.10
CA LEU A 253 -1.86 27.65 -1.84
C LEU A 253 -1.59 26.64 -2.97
N LEU A 254 -2.23 25.48 -2.94
CA LEU A 254 -2.20 24.54 -4.05
C LEU A 254 -3.33 24.85 -5.03
N SER A 255 -3.03 24.78 -6.33
CA SER A 255 -4.04 24.84 -7.38
C SER A 255 -4.98 23.64 -7.31
N HIS A 256 -6.19 23.78 -7.87
CA HIS A 256 -7.12 22.66 -7.92
C HIS A 256 -6.55 21.47 -8.72
N VAL A 257 -5.76 21.72 -9.78
CA VAL A 257 -5.07 20.66 -10.56
C VAL A 257 -4.09 19.87 -9.67
N GLN A 258 -3.27 20.56 -8.87
CA GLN A 258 -2.34 19.89 -7.96
C GLN A 258 -3.06 19.00 -6.94
N LYS A 259 -4.20 19.46 -6.41
CA LYS A 259 -4.99 18.68 -5.47
C LYS A 259 -5.64 17.45 -6.13
N GLU A 260 -6.18 17.58 -7.33
CA GLU A 260 -6.70 16.45 -8.09
C GLU A 260 -5.59 15.44 -8.46
N CYS A 261 -4.38 15.91 -8.79
CA CYS A 261 -3.22 15.03 -9.00
C CYS A 261 -2.82 14.27 -7.73
N ILE A 262 -2.85 14.92 -6.54
CA ILE A 262 -2.62 14.26 -5.24
C ILE A 262 -3.62 13.12 -5.02
N PHE A 263 -4.91 13.40 -5.26
CA PHE A 263 -5.96 12.38 -5.16
C PHE A 263 -5.77 11.25 -6.16
N LEU A 264 -5.39 11.57 -7.40
CA LEU A 264 -5.16 10.58 -8.46
C LEU A 264 -4.02 9.62 -8.09
N VAL A 265 -2.84 10.12 -7.70
CA VAL A 265 -1.70 9.26 -7.36
C VAL A 265 -1.95 8.46 -6.08
N GLY A 266 -2.62 9.05 -5.07
CA GLY A 266 -3.00 8.35 -3.85
C GLY A 266 -4.01 7.23 -4.14
N SER A 267 -5.00 7.49 -4.98
CA SER A 267 -6.00 6.50 -5.42
C SER A 267 -5.37 5.37 -6.21
N ALA A 268 -4.45 5.68 -7.11
CA ALA A 268 -3.72 4.66 -7.86
C ALA A 268 -2.81 3.82 -6.95
N ALA A 269 -2.15 4.44 -5.96
CA ALA A 269 -1.35 3.72 -4.95
C ALA A 269 -2.20 2.77 -4.08
N ASN A 270 -3.45 3.13 -3.82
CA ASN A 270 -4.43 2.31 -3.10
C ASN A 270 -5.20 1.32 -3.98
N LEU A 271 -4.92 1.25 -5.29
CA LEU A 271 -5.64 0.44 -6.27
C LEU A 271 -7.15 0.76 -6.32
N ASN A 272 -7.51 2.02 -6.07
CA ASN A 272 -8.90 2.46 -6.07
C ASN A 272 -9.33 2.90 -7.47
N THR A 273 -9.90 1.96 -8.24
CA THR A 273 -10.35 2.20 -9.62
C THR A 273 -11.43 3.28 -9.72
N TYR A 274 -12.38 3.35 -8.76
CA TYR A 274 -13.43 4.39 -8.74
C TYR A 274 -12.81 5.78 -8.64
N CYS A 275 -11.96 5.98 -7.63
CA CYS A 275 -11.39 7.30 -7.38
C CYS A 275 -10.45 7.70 -8.52
N VAL A 276 -9.66 6.77 -9.08
CA VAL A 276 -8.83 7.07 -10.26
C VAL A 276 -9.71 7.57 -11.42
N ALA A 277 -10.80 6.89 -11.75
CA ALA A 277 -11.69 7.31 -12.84
C ALA A 277 -12.33 8.69 -12.57
N ALA A 278 -12.77 8.93 -11.33
CA ALA A 278 -13.35 10.21 -10.93
C ALA A 278 -12.33 11.36 -11.05
N HIS A 279 -11.11 11.18 -10.56
CA HIS A 279 -10.08 12.22 -10.60
C HIS A 279 -9.50 12.44 -12.00
N CYS A 280 -9.41 11.40 -12.84
CA CYS A 280 -9.11 11.57 -14.27
C CYS A 280 -10.19 12.40 -14.99
N GLU A 281 -11.47 12.22 -14.66
CA GLU A 281 -12.56 13.05 -15.19
C GLU A 281 -12.44 14.51 -14.74
N MET A 282 -12.15 14.74 -13.45
CA MET A 282 -11.99 16.11 -12.92
C MET A 282 -10.84 16.83 -13.62
N LEU A 283 -9.67 16.18 -13.72
CA LEU A 283 -8.50 16.71 -14.43
C LEU A 283 -8.82 17.01 -15.90
N ARG A 284 -9.57 16.15 -16.58
CA ARG A 284 -9.98 16.38 -17.97
C ARG A 284 -10.85 17.62 -18.15
N ARG A 285 -11.78 17.87 -17.22
CA ARG A 285 -12.61 19.09 -17.23
C ARG A 285 -11.79 20.36 -17.00
N MET A 286 -10.62 20.22 -16.38
CA MET A 286 -9.66 21.30 -16.14
C MET A 286 -8.63 21.45 -17.28
N GLY A 287 -8.73 20.64 -18.34
CA GLY A 287 -7.89 20.73 -19.54
C GLY A 287 -6.67 19.81 -19.55
N VAL A 288 -6.51 18.92 -18.57
CA VAL A 288 -5.47 17.87 -18.60
C VAL A 288 -5.91 16.75 -19.54
N SER A 289 -5.04 16.27 -20.44
CA SER A 289 -5.44 15.21 -21.37
C SER A 289 -5.66 13.88 -20.65
N ALA A 290 -6.36 12.96 -21.33
CA ALA A 290 -6.56 11.61 -20.79
C ALA A 290 -5.22 10.86 -20.72
N GLU A 291 -4.34 11.03 -21.72
CA GLU A 291 -3.02 10.43 -21.76
C GLU A 291 -2.14 10.92 -20.60
N GLU A 292 -2.18 12.22 -20.32
CA GLU A 292 -1.42 12.82 -19.23
C GLU A 292 -1.95 12.35 -17.87
N SER A 293 -3.27 12.31 -17.68
CA SER A 293 -3.88 11.81 -16.44
C SER A 293 -3.54 10.32 -16.22
N ASP A 294 -3.63 9.50 -17.27
CA ASP A 294 -3.22 8.09 -17.19
C ASP A 294 -1.72 7.96 -16.86
N GLN A 295 -0.87 8.81 -17.45
CA GLN A 295 0.56 8.82 -17.15
C GLN A 295 0.83 9.22 -15.69
N ILE A 296 0.13 10.21 -15.14
CA ILE A 296 0.21 10.58 -13.72
C ILE A 296 -0.17 9.41 -12.81
N ALA A 297 -1.27 8.72 -13.13
CA ALA A 297 -1.74 7.57 -12.35
C ALA A 297 -0.82 6.34 -12.42
N ILE A 298 -0.05 6.20 -13.51
CA ILE A 298 0.87 5.07 -13.69
C ILE A 298 2.25 5.40 -13.14
N ASP A 299 2.82 6.51 -13.56
CA ASP A 299 4.16 6.96 -13.20
C ASP A 299 4.25 8.47 -13.44
N HIS A 300 3.96 9.24 -12.40
CA HIS A 300 3.97 10.71 -12.44
C HIS A 300 5.36 11.30 -12.73
N HIS A 301 6.44 10.52 -12.68
CA HIS A 301 7.75 11.02 -13.10
C HIS A 301 7.89 11.17 -14.61
N GLN A 302 7.14 10.40 -15.39
CA GLN A 302 7.11 10.47 -16.86
C GLN A 302 6.05 11.46 -17.39
N ALA A 303 5.20 11.99 -16.50
CA ALA A 303 4.22 13.01 -16.81
C ALA A 303 4.90 14.37 -17.12
N GLU A 304 4.23 15.22 -17.91
CA GLU A 304 4.62 16.60 -18.25
C GLU A 304 4.37 17.57 -17.08
N LEU A 305 4.86 17.21 -15.89
CA LEU A 305 4.77 17.99 -14.66
C LEU A 305 6.10 18.70 -14.34
N SER A 306 6.01 19.80 -13.60
CA SER A 306 7.21 20.45 -13.04
C SER A 306 7.91 19.53 -12.04
N ASP A 307 9.21 19.74 -11.82
CA ASP A 307 9.96 18.96 -10.82
C ASP A 307 9.37 19.14 -9.41
N ALA A 308 8.88 20.34 -9.08
CA ALA A 308 8.21 20.62 -7.81
C ALA A 308 6.92 19.80 -7.67
N ASP A 309 6.08 19.74 -8.71
CA ASP A 309 4.85 18.94 -8.68
C ASP A 309 5.17 17.44 -8.60
N LYS A 310 6.21 16.96 -9.27
CA LYS A 310 6.65 15.56 -9.12
C LYS A 310 7.03 15.23 -7.67
N ARG A 311 7.71 16.14 -6.96
CA ARG A 311 8.02 15.96 -5.53
C ARG A 311 6.78 16.04 -4.64
N LEU A 312 5.83 16.92 -4.97
CA LEU A 312 4.54 16.99 -4.30
C LEU A 312 3.78 15.65 -4.40
N LEU A 313 3.82 15.00 -5.57
CA LEU A 313 3.21 13.70 -5.77
C LEU A 313 4.00 12.56 -5.11
N ASP A 314 5.34 12.61 -5.09
CA ASP A 314 6.20 11.69 -4.32
C ASP A 314 5.81 11.69 -2.83
N PHE A 315 5.62 12.89 -2.27
CA PHE A 315 5.17 13.10 -0.90
C PHE A 315 3.81 12.41 -0.65
N ALA A 316 2.81 12.66 -1.51
CA ALA A 316 1.48 12.09 -1.36
C ALA A 316 1.47 10.55 -1.47
N VAL A 317 2.22 10.00 -2.45
CA VAL A 317 2.38 8.56 -2.65
C VAL A 317 3.05 7.91 -1.44
N LYS A 318 4.14 8.49 -0.94
CA LYS A 318 4.89 7.93 0.21
C LYS A 318 4.01 7.93 1.46
N LEU A 319 3.31 9.04 1.72
CA LEU A 319 2.43 9.17 2.86
C LEU A 319 1.25 8.18 2.82
N THR A 320 0.74 7.87 1.62
CA THR A 320 -0.35 6.91 1.41
C THR A 320 0.13 5.46 1.55
N SER A 321 1.21 5.09 0.84
CA SER A 321 1.62 3.69 0.65
C SER A 321 2.63 3.18 1.68
N ARG A 322 3.44 4.07 2.25
CA ARG A 322 4.54 3.76 3.17
C ARG A 322 4.63 4.79 4.31
N PRO A 323 3.55 5.03 5.06
CA PRO A 323 3.53 6.04 6.12
C PRO A 323 4.59 5.79 7.21
N SER A 324 5.01 4.54 7.44
CA SER A 324 6.08 4.21 8.39
C SER A 324 7.47 4.67 7.96
N GLU A 325 7.65 4.98 6.67
CA GLU A 325 8.91 5.49 6.11
C GLU A 325 8.90 7.02 5.94
N PHE A 326 7.78 7.67 6.26
CA PHE A 326 7.62 9.11 6.18
C PHE A 326 8.28 9.81 7.39
N HIS A 327 9.13 10.80 7.13
CA HIS A 327 9.90 11.51 8.15
C HIS A 327 10.02 13.01 7.82
N SER A 328 10.64 13.77 8.73
CA SER A 328 10.86 15.21 8.57
C SER A 328 11.62 15.59 7.29
N GLU A 329 12.47 14.70 6.79
CA GLU A 329 13.24 14.88 5.56
C GLU A 329 12.33 14.99 4.32
N ASP A 330 11.16 14.34 4.33
CA ASP A 330 10.19 14.44 3.23
C ASP A 330 9.52 15.82 3.18
N VAL A 331 9.29 16.42 4.36
CA VAL A 331 8.81 17.81 4.48
C VAL A 331 9.89 18.78 4.02
N GLU A 332 11.13 18.56 4.44
CA GLU A 332 12.26 19.41 4.06
C GLU A 332 12.53 19.38 2.55
N LEU A 333 12.37 18.22 1.91
CA LEU A 333 12.48 18.09 0.46
C LEU A 333 11.48 19.00 -0.27
N LEU A 334 10.22 19.07 0.19
CA LEU A 334 9.25 19.99 -0.42
C LEU A 334 9.60 21.46 -0.18
N ARG A 335 10.13 21.81 1.00
CA ARG A 335 10.63 23.18 1.27
C ARG A 335 11.72 23.58 0.28
N GLN A 336 12.66 22.67 -0.01
CA GLN A 336 13.73 22.89 -0.99
C GLN A 336 13.20 23.12 -2.41
N HIS A 337 11.99 22.62 -2.72
CA HIS A 337 11.33 22.80 -4.01
C HIS A 337 10.31 23.95 -4.01
N GLY A 338 10.39 24.85 -3.01
CA GLY A 338 9.64 26.12 -2.99
C GLY A 338 8.28 26.06 -2.31
N PHE A 339 7.88 24.91 -1.73
CA PHE A 339 6.64 24.81 -0.97
C PHE A 339 6.80 25.38 0.44
N SER A 340 5.94 26.32 0.81
CA SER A 340 5.89 26.79 2.21
C SER A 340 5.23 25.73 3.12
N GLU A 341 5.39 25.87 4.44
CA GLU A 341 4.75 24.98 5.41
C GLU A 341 3.24 24.86 5.22
N ALA A 342 2.57 25.96 4.87
CA ALA A 342 1.14 25.96 4.58
C ALA A 342 0.79 25.15 3.32
N HIS A 343 1.62 25.19 2.27
CA HIS A 343 1.41 24.34 1.08
C HIS A 343 1.54 22.86 1.43
N ILE A 344 2.59 22.51 2.20
CA ILE A 344 2.85 21.12 2.59
C ILE A 344 1.73 20.60 3.51
N MET A 345 1.24 21.44 4.43
CA MET A 345 0.11 21.10 5.28
C MET A 345 -1.18 20.90 4.49
N GLU A 346 -1.42 21.71 3.46
CA GLU A 346 -2.57 21.51 2.56
C GLU A 346 -2.42 20.23 1.73
N ALA A 347 -1.21 19.90 1.27
CA ALA A 347 -0.92 18.64 0.57
C ALA A 347 -1.17 17.43 1.48
N ALA A 348 -0.74 17.51 2.74
CA ALA A 348 -0.99 16.49 3.76
C ALA A 348 -2.49 16.30 4.01
N ALA A 349 -3.25 17.40 4.15
CA ALA A 349 -4.69 17.36 4.31
C ALA A 349 -5.41 16.75 3.09
N ALA A 350 -5.02 17.14 1.88
CA ALA A 350 -5.55 16.55 0.65
C ALA A 350 -5.24 15.05 0.55
N THR A 351 -4.02 14.63 0.92
CA THR A 351 -3.63 13.22 0.94
C THR A 351 -4.44 12.42 1.98
N ALA A 352 -4.62 12.97 3.19
CA ALA A 352 -5.44 12.35 4.24
C ALA A 352 -6.91 12.22 3.79
N LEU A 353 -7.46 13.26 3.16
CA LEU A 353 -8.82 13.25 2.61
C LEU A 353 -8.97 12.25 1.45
N ASN A 354 -7.95 12.09 0.61
CA ASN A 354 -7.93 11.01 -0.38
C ASN A 354 -7.99 9.63 0.28
N SER A 355 -7.18 9.38 1.32
CA SER A 355 -7.21 8.10 2.05
C SER A 355 -8.57 7.83 2.69
N PHE A 356 -9.24 8.88 3.21
CA PHE A 356 -10.61 8.81 3.70
C PHE A 356 -11.57 8.31 2.61
N PHE A 357 -11.62 9.00 1.47
CA PHE A 357 -12.57 8.69 0.40
C PHE A 357 -12.26 7.35 -0.28
N ASN A 358 -10.98 6.99 -0.43
CA ASN A 358 -10.61 5.67 -0.96
C ASN A 358 -11.10 4.53 -0.05
N THR A 359 -10.95 4.69 1.28
CA THR A 359 -11.43 3.71 2.26
C THR A 359 -12.95 3.64 2.24
N LEU A 360 -13.61 4.81 2.27
CA LEU A 360 -15.06 4.92 2.23
C LEU A 360 -15.65 4.25 0.98
N GLN A 361 -15.08 4.54 -0.20
CA GLN A 361 -15.51 3.94 -1.45
C GLN A 361 -15.40 2.41 -1.42
N MET A 362 -14.29 1.87 -0.91
CA MET A 362 -14.08 0.42 -0.83
C MET A 362 -15.05 -0.25 0.13
N GLY A 363 -15.36 0.41 1.25
CA GLY A 363 -16.36 -0.07 2.22
C GLY A 363 -17.79 -0.02 1.68
N LEU A 364 -18.12 0.96 0.84
CA LEU A 364 -19.44 1.09 0.22
C LEU A 364 -19.61 0.23 -1.03
N GLY A 365 -18.49 -0.13 -1.70
CA GLY A 365 -18.48 -0.89 -2.94
C GLY A 365 -19.12 -0.16 -4.12
N THR A 366 -19.16 1.18 -4.13
CA THR A 366 -19.89 1.93 -5.16
C THR A 366 -19.29 1.76 -6.55
N THR A 367 -20.16 1.69 -7.57
CA THR A 367 -19.75 1.74 -8.98
C THR A 367 -19.21 3.12 -9.37
N PRO A 368 -18.21 3.19 -10.27
CA PRO A 368 -17.71 4.44 -10.85
C PRO A 368 -18.83 5.27 -11.49
N ASP A 369 -18.81 6.59 -11.25
CA ASP A 369 -19.70 7.55 -11.93
C ASP A 369 -19.36 7.71 -13.41
N PHE A 370 -18.13 7.33 -13.80
CA PHE A 370 -17.59 7.46 -15.15
C PHE A 370 -16.99 6.15 -15.63
N GLU A 371 -16.97 5.95 -16.95
CA GLU A 371 -16.32 4.79 -17.54
C GLU A 371 -14.83 4.74 -17.20
N THR A 372 -14.35 3.55 -16.85
CA THR A 372 -12.96 3.31 -16.49
C THR A 372 -12.20 2.82 -17.71
N ASN A 373 -11.20 3.57 -18.18
CA ASN A 373 -10.30 3.08 -19.25
C ASN A 373 -9.36 1.95 -18.78
N ARG A 374 -9.20 1.80 -17.45
CA ARG A 374 -8.34 0.80 -16.81
C ARG A 374 -8.90 0.40 -15.45
N VAL A 375 -8.78 -0.89 -15.13
CA VAL A 375 -8.98 -1.41 -13.76
C VAL A 375 -7.62 -1.57 -13.10
N PHE A 376 -7.43 -0.98 -11.92
CA PHE A 376 -6.16 -1.01 -11.20
C PHE A 376 -6.05 -2.27 -10.33
N GLY A 377 -5.28 -3.26 -10.81
CA GLY A 377 -5.11 -4.58 -10.19
C GLY A 377 -3.91 -4.69 -9.24
N PRO A 378 -3.72 -5.83 -8.54
CA PRO A 378 -2.53 -6.07 -7.71
C PRO A 378 -1.20 -5.94 -8.47
N GLU A 379 -1.21 -6.17 -9.78
CA GLU A 379 -0.10 -5.92 -10.72
C GLU A 379 0.25 -4.44 -10.89
N ASP A 380 -0.70 -3.55 -10.60
CA ASP A 380 -0.57 -2.09 -10.65
C ASP A 380 -0.17 -1.50 -9.30
N ALA A 381 0.03 -2.33 -8.27
CA ALA A 381 0.66 -1.90 -7.01
C ALA A 381 2.18 -1.65 -7.16
N HIS A 382 2.72 -1.97 -8.33
CA HIS A 382 4.15 -1.97 -8.63
C HIS A 382 4.77 -0.66 -9.14
N PRO A 383 4.07 0.30 -9.77
CA PRO A 383 4.66 1.57 -10.19
C PRO A 383 5.01 2.48 -9.00
N PHE A 384 4.17 2.51 -7.96
CA PHE A 384 4.44 3.29 -6.74
C PHE A 384 5.48 2.67 -5.80
N ARG A 385 5.84 1.39 -6.05
CA ARG A 385 7.05 0.73 -5.54
C ARG A 385 8.27 0.93 -6.46
N ALA A 386 8.12 1.59 -7.60
CA ALA A 386 9.20 1.90 -8.55
C ALA A 386 9.76 3.32 -8.35
N ALA A 387 8.94 4.28 -7.87
CA ALA A 387 9.43 5.54 -7.28
C ALA A 387 10.49 5.26 -6.19
N ASP A 388 10.35 4.11 -5.55
CA ASP A 388 11.27 3.48 -4.61
C ASP A 388 12.64 3.07 -5.18
N ARG A 389 12.96 3.34 -6.44
CA ARG A 389 14.33 3.17 -6.98
C ARG A 389 15.06 4.47 -7.25
N LEU A 390 14.34 5.59 -7.38
CA LEU A 390 14.97 6.90 -7.41
C LEU A 390 15.28 7.39 -5.99
N THR A 391 14.54 6.92 -4.97
CA THR A 391 14.78 7.26 -3.55
C THR A 391 15.63 6.23 -2.78
N ASN A 392 15.72 4.97 -3.23
CA ASN A 392 16.62 3.98 -2.59
C ASN A 392 18.11 4.22 -2.86
N GLU A 393 18.48 5.20 -3.69
CA GLU A 393 19.87 5.66 -3.80
C GLU A 393 20.37 6.29 -2.48
N ALA A 394 19.47 6.64 -1.55
CA ALA A 394 19.82 7.28 -0.28
C ALA A 394 19.94 6.32 0.93
N GLN A 395 19.74 5.00 0.79
CA GLN A 395 20.12 4.07 1.85
C GLN A 395 21.54 3.57 1.58
N ALA A 396 22.50 4.08 2.37
CA ALA A 396 23.91 3.73 2.26
C ALA A 396 24.09 2.22 2.10
N ASP A 397 24.73 1.81 1.00
CA ASP A 397 25.06 0.41 0.75
C ASP A 397 25.92 -0.09 1.93
N PRO A 398 25.50 -1.13 2.67
CA PRO A 398 26.28 -1.68 3.79
C PRO A 398 27.66 -2.20 3.36
N ASP A 399 27.88 -2.37 2.05
CA ASP A 399 29.14 -2.77 1.46
C ASP A 399 29.93 -1.59 0.86
N SER A 400 29.41 -0.36 0.90
CA SER A 400 30.05 0.84 0.30
C SER A 400 31.46 1.10 0.83
N GLU A 401 31.67 0.93 2.14
CA GLU A 401 32.98 1.09 2.77
C GLU A 401 33.98 0.02 2.31
N LEU A 402 33.53 -1.23 2.19
CA LEU A 402 34.35 -2.33 1.69
C LEU A 402 34.70 -2.10 0.21
N VAL A 403 33.72 -1.71 -0.61
CA VAL A 403 33.94 -1.37 -2.03
C VAL A 403 34.98 -0.25 -2.17
N ALA A 404 34.87 0.83 -1.39
CA ALA A 404 35.82 1.93 -1.42
C ALA A 404 37.24 1.54 -0.96
N ARG A 405 37.36 0.54 -0.08
CA ARG A 405 38.65 -0.05 0.30
C ARG A 405 39.23 -0.90 -0.82
N VAL A 406 38.42 -1.74 -1.47
CA VAL A 406 38.87 -2.56 -2.62
C VAL A 406 39.30 -1.68 -3.81
N GLN A 407 38.55 -0.61 -4.09
CA GLN A 407 38.92 0.37 -5.13
C GLN A 407 40.26 1.07 -4.85
N ARG A 408 40.72 1.07 -3.58
CA ARG A 408 42.03 1.58 -3.15
C ARG A 408 43.10 0.48 -3.05
N GLY A 409 42.80 -0.75 -3.49
CA GLY A 409 43.74 -1.87 -3.54
C GLY A 409 43.74 -2.79 -2.31
N ASP A 410 42.76 -2.67 -1.41
CA ASP A 410 42.63 -3.55 -0.23
C ASP A 410 42.03 -4.91 -0.62
N LEU A 411 42.86 -5.94 -0.67
CA LEU A 411 42.45 -7.30 -1.04
C LEU A 411 41.64 -7.98 0.08
N ASP A 412 41.91 -7.68 1.35
CA ASP A 412 41.19 -8.27 2.49
C ASP A 412 39.73 -7.81 2.50
N ALA A 413 39.49 -6.55 2.12
CA ALA A 413 38.14 -6.03 1.93
C ALA A 413 37.38 -6.76 0.80
N PHE A 414 38.09 -7.24 -0.23
CA PHE A 414 37.47 -8.00 -1.31
C PHE A 414 37.14 -9.42 -0.87
N GLU A 415 38.02 -10.07 -0.10
CA GLU A 415 37.72 -11.38 0.51
C GLU A 415 36.48 -11.33 1.40
N GLU A 416 36.28 -10.24 2.13
CA GLU A 416 35.07 -10.04 2.93
C GLU A 416 33.81 -9.90 2.07
N LEU A 417 33.88 -9.15 0.95
CA LEU A 417 32.78 -9.08 -0.02
C LEU A 417 32.46 -10.45 -0.62
N VAL A 418 33.49 -11.25 -0.96
CA VAL A 418 33.32 -12.62 -1.46
C VAL A 418 32.64 -13.48 -0.40
N ALA A 419 33.09 -13.43 0.86
CA ALA A 419 32.52 -14.21 1.94
C ALA A 419 31.03 -13.87 2.17
N ARG A 420 30.68 -12.58 2.16
CA ARG A 420 29.30 -12.09 2.33
C ARG A 420 28.36 -12.56 1.22
N HIS A 421 28.81 -12.55 -0.03
CA HIS A 421 27.93 -12.73 -1.20
C HIS A 421 28.03 -14.09 -1.89
N SER A 422 29.08 -14.88 -1.63
CA SER A 422 29.35 -16.18 -2.27
C SER A 422 28.18 -17.14 -2.23
N ARG A 423 27.52 -17.27 -1.06
CA ARG A 423 26.36 -18.17 -0.90
C ARG A 423 25.17 -17.75 -1.77
N ARG A 424 24.96 -16.44 -1.94
CA ARG A 424 23.87 -15.91 -2.75
C ARG A 424 24.18 -16.07 -4.23
N VAL A 425 25.38 -15.68 -4.66
CA VAL A 425 25.87 -15.89 -6.04
C VAL A 425 25.81 -17.36 -6.44
N TYR A 426 26.22 -18.28 -5.55
CA TYR A 426 26.13 -19.73 -5.79
C TYR A 426 24.69 -20.21 -5.98
N ARG A 427 23.73 -19.74 -5.16
CA ARG A 427 22.31 -20.10 -5.31
C ARG A 427 21.74 -19.64 -6.64
N THR A 428 22.05 -18.41 -7.04
CA THR A 428 21.64 -17.86 -8.34
C THR A 428 22.18 -18.70 -9.48
N LEU A 429 23.48 -19.00 -9.47
CA LEU A 429 24.14 -19.79 -10.51
C LEU A 429 23.66 -21.25 -10.53
N MET A 430 23.40 -21.86 -9.38
CA MET A 430 22.77 -23.18 -9.28
C MET A 430 21.37 -23.19 -9.90
N GLY A 431 20.59 -22.12 -9.68
CA GLY A 431 19.29 -21.94 -10.31
C GLY A 431 19.37 -21.77 -11.84
N ILE A 432 20.44 -21.19 -12.36
CA ILE A 432 20.64 -20.96 -13.80
C ILE A 432 21.21 -22.21 -14.51
N LEU A 433 22.32 -22.74 -14.01
CA LEU A 433 23.11 -23.80 -14.66
C LEU A 433 22.60 -25.20 -14.31
N SER A 434 22.05 -25.35 -13.11
CA SER A 434 21.54 -26.60 -12.58
C SER A 434 22.54 -27.76 -12.63
N ASN A 435 23.81 -27.42 -12.44
CA ASN A 435 24.95 -28.31 -12.32
C ASN A 435 25.86 -27.75 -11.22
N ILE A 436 26.24 -28.60 -10.27
CA ILE A 436 27.01 -28.21 -9.07
C ILE A 436 28.42 -27.75 -9.43
N GLU A 437 29.13 -28.51 -10.24
CA GLU A 437 30.52 -28.21 -10.64
C GLU A 437 30.57 -26.92 -11.47
N GLU A 438 29.70 -26.78 -12.47
CA GLU A 438 29.64 -25.58 -13.31
C GLU A 438 29.22 -24.34 -12.51
N ALA A 439 28.37 -24.48 -11.49
CA ALA A 439 27.98 -23.37 -10.63
C ALA A 439 29.12 -22.97 -9.68
N GLN A 440 29.87 -23.92 -9.13
CA GLN A 440 31.05 -23.62 -8.31
C GLN A 440 32.12 -22.88 -9.11
N ASP A 441 32.38 -23.33 -10.34
CA ASP A 441 33.30 -22.65 -11.24
C ASP A 441 32.78 -21.26 -11.66
N ALA A 442 31.48 -21.13 -11.89
CA ALA A 442 30.88 -19.85 -12.27
C ALA A 442 30.88 -18.83 -11.12
N VAL A 443 30.85 -19.28 -9.86
CA VAL A 443 31.02 -18.40 -8.69
C VAL A 443 32.42 -17.77 -8.73
N GLN A 444 33.45 -18.57 -8.99
CA GLN A 444 34.83 -18.09 -9.07
C GLN A 444 34.98 -17.07 -10.21
N ASP A 445 34.48 -17.39 -11.41
CA ASP A 445 34.49 -16.47 -12.55
C ASP A 445 33.74 -15.17 -12.26
N THR A 446 32.62 -15.25 -11.54
CA THR A 446 31.81 -14.09 -11.18
C THR A 446 32.60 -13.14 -10.30
N PHE A 447 33.24 -13.65 -9.24
CA PHE A 447 34.03 -12.79 -8.36
C PHE A 447 35.33 -12.32 -9.02
N LEU A 448 35.93 -13.10 -9.93
CA LEU A 448 37.07 -12.64 -10.71
C LEU A 448 36.69 -11.44 -11.61
N LYS A 449 35.56 -11.53 -12.32
CA LYS A 449 35.02 -10.43 -13.12
C LYS A 449 34.61 -9.24 -12.25
N ALA A 450 34.00 -9.50 -11.09
CA ALA A 450 33.65 -8.45 -10.14
C ALA A 450 34.93 -7.72 -9.67
N PHE A 451 35.99 -8.43 -9.33
CA PHE A 451 37.27 -7.83 -8.96
C PHE A 451 37.86 -6.96 -10.08
N GLN A 452 37.83 -7.45 -11.33
CA GLN A 452 38.33 -6.73 -12.50
C GLN A 452 37.56 -5.43 -12.77
N HIS A 453 36.26 -5.41 -12.51
CA HIS A 453 35.37 -4.29 -12.85
C HIS A 453 34.94 -3.45 -11.64
N ILE A 454 35.41 -3.75 -10.42
CA ILE A 454 35.00 -3.02 -9.21
C ILE A 454 35.46 -1.56 -9.23
N GLY A 455 36.52 -1.25 -9.99
CA GLY A 455 36.97 0.13 -10.23
C GLY A 455 35.96 0.96 -11.03
N ASP A 456 35.19 0.32 -11.92
CA ASP A 456 34.16 0.97 -12.74
C ASP A 456 32.80 1.05 -12.04
N PHE A 457 32.68 0.46 -10.85
CA PHE A 457 31.44 0.45 -10.09
C PHE A 457 31.18 1.81 -9.43
N GLN A 458 30.22 2.55 -9.99
CA GLN A 458 29.89 3.92 -9.59
C GLN A 458 28.87 4.03 -8.45
N GLY A 459 28.54 2.92 -7.76
CA GLY A 459 27.60 2.95 -6.63
C GLY A 459 26.13 3.28 -6.99
N ARG A 460 25.75 3.27 -8.28
CA ARG A 460 24.37 3.51 -8.75
C ARG A 460 23.38 2.37 -8.40
N SER A 461 23.86 1.32 -7.76
CA SER A 461 23.08 0.21 -7.20
C SER A 461 23.85 -0.37 -6.02
N LYS A 462 23.21 -1.17 -5.16
CA LYS A 462 23.94 -1.90 -4.10
C LYS A 462 24.94 -2.89 -4.73
N PHE A 463 26.10 -3.09 -4.11
CA PHE A 463 27.10 -4.05 -4.57
C PHE A 463 26.52 -5.46 -4.76
N SER A 464 25.64 -5.88 -3.85
CA SER A 464 24.93 -7.17 -3.96
C SER A 464 24.10 -7.32 -5.24
N THR A 465 23.49 -6.24 -5.73
CA THR A 465 22.73 -6.23 -7.00
C THR A 465 23.68 -6.28 -8.19
N TRP A 466 24.76 -5.52 -8.13
CA TRP A 466 25.77 -5.47 -9.18
C TRP A 466 26.46 -6.82 -9.38
N VAL A 467 26.93 -7.46 -8.30
CA VAL A 467 27.60 -8.77 -8.37
C VAL A 467 26.65 -9.88 -8.85
N LEU A 468 25.36 -9.81 -8.52
CA LEU A 468 24.34 -10.74 -9.03
C LEU A 468 24.08 -10.57 -10.53
N THR A 469 24.23 -9.36 -11.05
CA THR A 469 24.13 -9.11 -12.50
C THR A 469 25.30 -9.78 -13.22
N ILE A 470 26.52 -9.66 -12.68
CA ILE A 470 27.72 -10.37 -13.19
C ILE A 470 27.52 -11.89 -13.11
N ALA A 471 26.97 -12.39 -12.00
CA ALA A 471 26.67 -13.82 -11.82
C ALA A 471 25.67 -14.32 -12.88
N SER A 472 24.60 -13.57 -13.09
CA SER A 472 23.54 -13.92 -14.04
C SER A 472 24.08 -13.97 -15.46
N ASN A 473 24.86 -12.96 -15.86
CA ASN A 473 25.51 -12.90 -17.16
C ASN A 473 26.52 -14.04 -17.36
N THR A 474 27.27 -14.39 -16.32
CA THR A 474 28.24 -15.51 -16.37
C THR A 474 27.54 -16.87 -16.49
N GLY A 475 26.48 -17.10 -15.73
CA GLY A 475 25.68 -18.32 -15.84
C GLY A 475 24.97 -18.44 -17.21
N LEU A 476 24.46 -17.34 -17.73
CA LEU A 476 23.85 -17.25 -19.06
C LEU A 476 24.83 -17.56 -20.19
N GLN A 477 26.01 -16.97 -20.12
CA GLN A 477 27.06 -17.18 -21.11
C GLN A 477 27.42 -18.67 -21.18
N ARG A 478 27.69 -19.29 -20.03
CA ARG A 478 27.99 -20.73 -19.94
C ARG A 478 26.84 -21.60 -20.43
N LEU A 479 25.59 -21.22 -20.16
CA LEU A 479 24.41 -21.94 -20.67
C LEU A 479 24.30 -21.87 -22.20
N ARG A 480 24.65 -20.73 -22.82
CA ARG A 480 24.71 -20.57 -24.29
C ARG A 480 25.83 -21.42 -24.91
N GLU A 481 26.95 -21.57 -24.21
CA GLU A 481 28.07 -22.42 -24.64
C GLU A 481 27.73 -23.92 -24.55
N ARG A 482 26.82 -24.30 -23.63
CA ARG A 482 26.40 -25.70 -23.37
C ARG A 482 25.49 -26.29 -24.45
N ARG A 483 24.71 -25.46 -25.14
CA ARG A 483 23.85 -25.81 -26.30
C ARG A 483 23.70 -24.57 -27.19
N PRO A 484 23.91 -24.66 -28.51
CA PRO A 484 23.44 -23.61 -29.41
C PRO A 484 21.91 -23.64 -29.38
N ILE A 485 21.32 -22.85 -28.48
CA ILE A 485 19.88 -22.63 -28.42
C ILE A 485 19.55 -21.76 -29.63
N GLU A 486 18.58 -22.20 -30.43
CA GLU A 486 17.95 -21.41 -31.49
C GLU A 486 17.71 -19.98 -31.01
N SER A 487 18.04 -19.01 -31.87
CA SER A 487 18.06 -17.58 -31.58
C SER A 487 16.92 -17.13 -30.66
N LEU A 488 17.26 -16.41 -29.60
CA LEU A 488 16.30 -15.77 -28.70
C LEU A 488 15.55 -14.59 -29.37
N ASP A 489 15.87 -14.27 -30.63
CA ASP A 489 15.28 -13.19 -31.42
C ASP A 489 14.03 -13.59 -32.23
N GLU A 490 13.63 -14.85 -32.24
CA GLU A 490 12.35 -15.21 -32.85
C GLU A 490 11.22 -15.03 -31.84
N VAL A 491 10.41 -13.99 -32.06
CA VAL A 491 9.01 -13.98 -31.62
C VAL A 491 8.35 -15.17 -32.30
N PRO A 492 7.93 -16.22 -31.57
CA PRO A 492 7.17 -17.27 -32.23
C PRO A 492 5.78 -16.71 -32.49
N SER A 493 5.50 -16.52 -33.78
CA SER A 493 4.18 -16.75 -34.34
C SER A 493 3.62 -18.09 -33.83
N GLU A 494 2.30 -18.17 -33.84
CA GLU A 494 1.51 -19.30 -33.35
C GLU A 494 2.04 -20.68 -33.79
N GLU A 495 1.74 -21.67 -32.93
CA GLU A 495 1.91 -23.14 -33.08
C GLU A 495 3.18 -23.78 -32.51
N GLY A 496 3.01 -24.52 -31.41
CA GLY A 496 4.04 -25.40 -30.86
C GLY A 496 3.85 -25.83 -29.40
N GLY A 497 2.74 -26.52 -29.10
CA GLY A 497 2.49 -27.17 -27.80
C GLY A 497 1.33 -26.54 -27.02
N ASP A 498 0.12 -27.01 -27.28
CA ASP A 498 -1.14 -26.60 -26.64
C ASP A 498 -1.09 -26.86 -25.12
N PHE A 499 -0.59 -25.90 -24.34
CA PHE A 499 -0.74 -25.91 -22.88
C PHE A 499 -2.12 -25.35 -22.53
N ARG A 500 -3.10 -26.24 -22.43
CA ARG A 500 -4.41 -25.93 -21.84
C ARG A 500 -4.38 -26.30 -20.36
N PRO A 501 -4.60 -25.36 -19.44
CA PRO A 501 -4.68 -25.69 -18.02
C PRO A 501 -5.84 -26.68 -17.79
N ARG A 502 -5.53 -27.89 -17.29
CA ARG A 502 -6.58 -28.79 -16.79
C ARG A 502 -7.24 -28.12 -15.58
N GLN A 503 -8.57 -28.18 -15.51
CA GLN A 503 -9.37 -27.68 -14.39
C GLN A 503 -8.79 -28.15 -13.05
N VAL A 504 -8.18 -27.21 -12.32
CA VAL A 504 -7.68 -27.42 -10.96
C VAL A 504 -8.83 -27.14 -9.99
N ARG A 505 -9.24 -28.14 -9.21
CA ARG A 505 -10.28 -27.98 -8.18
C ARG A 505 -9.80 -27.11 -7.01
N ALA A 506 -10.77 -26.45 -6.37
CA ALA A 506 -10.57 -25.52 -5.27
C ALA A 506 -9.82 -26.15 -4.08
N TRP A 507 -8.90 -25.36 -3.52
CA TRP A 507 -8.11 -25.65 -2.33
C TRP A 507 -8.97 -25.44 -1.07
N VAL A 508 -8.80 -26.32 -0.08
CA VAL A 508 -9.25 -26.14 1.30
C VAL A 508 -8.04 -26.35 2.20
N GLU A 509 -7.72 -25.36 3.03
CA GLU A 509 -6.65 -25.44 4.03
C GLU A 509 -7.25 -25.83 5.39
N ASP A 510 -6.66 -26.80 6.10
CA ASP A 510 -6.42 -26.73 7.57
C ASP A 510 -5.41 -27.83 8.05
N PRO A 511 -4.99 -27.94 9.33
CA PRO A 511 -3.65 -27.54 9.77
C PRO A 511 -2.96 -28.60 10.69
N GLU A 512 -1.78 -29.14 10.35
CA GLU A 512 -0.94 -29.81 11.39
C GLU A 512 0.56 -29.81 11.04
N GLN A 513 1.18 -28.70 11.45
CA GLN A 513 2.49 -28.52 12.11
C GLN A 513 3.74 -29.40 11.81
N LEU A 514 4.77 -28.68 11.33
CA LEU A 514 6.12 -28.56 11.92
C LEU A 514 7.23 -29.60 11.70
N CYS A 515 6.99 -30.74 11.03
CA CYS A 515 8.10 -31.58 10.50
C CYS A 515 8.49 -31.25 9.03
N SER A 516 7.81 -30.28 8.43
CA SER A 516 7.57 -30.20 6.97
C SER A 516 8.40 -29.15 6.22
N GLN A 517 9.11 -28.21 6.88
CA GLN A 517 9.72 -27.07 6.17
C GLN A 517 10.91 -27.46 5.27
N ALA A 518 11.80 -28.36 5.73
CA ALA A 518 12.95 -28.80 4.93
C ALA A 518 12.50 -29.68 3.75
N GLU A 519 11.47 -30.51 3.95
CA GLU A 519 10.90 -31.37 2.92
C GLU A 519 10.10 -30.55 1.89
N ARG A 520 9.27 -29.59 2.33
CA ARG A 520 8.61 -28.62 1.45
C ARG A 520 9.60 -27.77 0.67
N ARG A 521 10.67 -27.33 1.32
CA ARG A 521 11.75 -26.59 0.67
C ARG A 521 12.43 -27.43 -0.40
N ARG A 522 12.78 -28.70 -0.12
CA ARG A 522 13.33 -29.63 -1.11
C ARG A 522 12.37 -29.90 -2.27
N LEU A 523 11.07 -30.00 -2.00
CA LEU A 523 10.04 -30.18 -3.03
C LEU A 523 9.95 -28.95 -3.96
N VAL A 524 9.94 -27.74 -3.39
CA VAL A 524 9.95 -26.50 -4.17
C VAL A 524 11.24 -26.35 -4.95
N GLU A 525 12.40 -26.58 -4.33
CA GLU A 525 13.71 -26.54 -4.98
C GLU A 525 13.77 -27.55 -6.14
N SER A 526 13.29 -28.79 -5.94
CA SER A 526 13.20 -29.80 -7.00
C SER A 526 12.25 -29.39 -8.13
N ALA A 527 11.09 -28.80 -7.81
CA ALA A 527 10.12 -28.39 -8.82
C ALA A 527 10.63 -27.20 -9.67
N VAL A 528 11.32 -26.23 -9.05
CA VAL A 528 12.01 -25.15 -9.78
C VAL A 528 13.07 -25.72 -10.74
N MET A 529 13.82 -26.72 -10.30
CA MET A 529 14.85 -27.38 -11.11
C MET A 529 14.31 -28.21 -12.27
N GLN A 530 12.99 -28.50 -12.30
CA GLN A 530 12.33 -29.19 -13.43
C GLN A 530 11.80 -28.21 -14.50
N LEU A 531 11.71 -26.91 -14.20
CA LEU A 531 11.25 -25.90 -15.16
C LEU A 531 12.21 -25.77 -16.35
N PRO A 532 11.76 -25.59 -17.60
CA PRO A 532 12.65 -25.28 -18.71
C PRO A 532 13.53 -24.05 -18.41
N PRO A 533 14.82 -24.03 -18.86
CA PRO A 533 15.77 -22.98 -18.46
C PRO A 533 15.24 -21.56 -18.66
N LYS A 534 14.64 -21.26 -19.82
CA LYS A 534 14.08 -19.93 -20.15
C LYS A 534 13.00 -19.42 -19.18
N TYR A 535 12.31 -20.31 -18.46
CA TYR A 535 11.29 -19.98 -17.46
C TYR A 535 11.89 -19.98 -16.05
N ARG A 536 12.73 -20.96 -15.75
CA ARG A 536 13.47 -21.08 -14.49
C ARG A 536 14.28 -19.83 -14.20
N MET A 537 15.00 -19.32 -15.20
CA MET A 537 15.89 -18.18 -15.04
C MET A 537 15.14 -16.89 -14.68
N VAL A 538 14.00 -16.64 -15.33
CA VAL A 538 13.17 -15.46 -14.99
C VAL A 538 12.63 -15.58 -13.58
N LEU A 539 12.20 -16.78 -13.16
CA LEU A 539 11.67 -17.05 -11.83
C LEU A 539 12.75 -16.95 -10.74
N VAL A 540 13.94 -17.51 -10.96
CA VAL A 540 15.07 -17.42 -10.01
C VAL A 540 15.47 -15.96 -9.84
N LEU A 541 15.70 -15.23 -10.94
CA LEU A 541 16.15 -13.85 -10.86
C LEU A 541 15.08 -12.92 -10.27
N ARG A 542 13.80 -13.09 -10.64
CA ARG A 542 12.72 -12.21 -10.21
C ARG A 542 12.15 -12.56 -8.83
N ASP A 543 11.87 -13.83 -8.56
CA ASP A 543 11.11 -14.26 -7.38
C ASP A 543 12.02 -14.77 -6.25
N MET A 544 13.19 -15.31 -6.56
CA MET A 544 14.13 -15.80 -5.54
C MET A 544 15.20 -14.75 -5.20
N GLU A 545 15.77 -14.10 -6.22
CA GLU A 545 16.82 -13.09 -6.04
C GLU A 545 16.29 -11.65 -5.99
N GLN A 546 14.98 -11.47 -6.23
CA GLN A 546 14.25 -10.21 -6.12
C GLN A 546 14.73 -9.09 -7.05
N LEU A 547 15.43 -9.42 -8.14
CA LEU A 547 15.79 -8.46 -9.18
C LEU A 547 14.54 -7.89 -9.83
N SER A 548 14.61 -6.66 -10.32
CA SER A 548 13.47 -6.03 -10.98
C SER A 548 13.16 -6.63 -12.34
N GLY A 549 11.92 -6.45 -12.81
CA GLY A 549 11.58 -6.85 -14.17
C GLY A 549 12.49 -6.24 -15.24
N LEU A 550 12.97 -5.00 -15.04
CA LEU A 550 13.91 -4.33 -15.94
C LEU A 550 15.31 -4.94 -15.87
N GLU A 551 15.83 -5.20 -14.68
CA GLU A 551 17.14 -5.86 -14.51
C GLU A 551 17.11 -7.30 -15.02
N VAL A 552 16.01 -8.03 -14.80
CA VAL A 552 15.83 -9.39 -15.32
C VAL A 552 15.69 -9.35 -16.84
N ALA A 553 14.97 -8.39 -17.40
CA ALA A 553 14.86 -8.20 -18.85
C ALA A 553 16.23 -7.87 -19.46
N ALA A 554 16.98 -6.92 -18.87
CA ALA A 554 18.32 -6.55 -19.30
C ALA A 554 19.33 -7.70 -19.17
N ALA A 555 19.36 -8.36 -18.01
CA ALA A 555 20.26 -9.49 -17.75
C ALA A 555 19.98 -10.65 -18.71
N LEU A 556 18.70 -10.92 -19.02
CA LEU A 556 18.33 -12.02 -19.92
C LEU A 556 18.31 -11.64 -21.41
N GLY A 557 18.56 -10.36 -21.76
CA GLY A 557 18.44 -9.85 -23.13
C GLY A 557 17.03 -9.97 -23.71
N LEU A 558 16.01 -9.71 -22.88
CA LEU A 558 14.59 -9.84 -23.24
C LEU A 558 13.90 -8.48 -23.22
N GLY A 559 12.87 -8.30 -24.04
CA GLY A 559 11.88 -7.25 -23.81
C GLY A 559 11.11 -7.49 -22.51
N VAL A 560 10.74 -6.43 -21.79
CA VAL A 560 9.93 -6.50 -20.57
C VAL A 560 8.64 -7.31 -20.75
N PRO A 561 7.88 -7.20 -21.87
CA PRO A 561 6.70 -8.04 -22.11
C PRO A 561 7.04 -9.53 -22.19
N ALA A 562 8.14 -9.89 -22.88
CA ALA A 562 8.59 -11.26 -23.01
C ALA A 562 9.06 -11.85 -21.66
N MET A 563 9.73 -11.03 -20.84
CA MET A 563 10.10 -11.40 -19.47
C MET A 563 8.84 -11.66 -18.62
N LYS A 564 7.85 -10.75 -18.62
CA LYS A 564 6.58 -10.92 -17.87
C LYS A 564 5.84 -12.19 -18.28
N ALA A 565 5.73 -12.45 -19.58
CA ALA A 565 5.10 -13.66 -20.11
C ALA A 565 5.82 -14.94 -19.67
N ARG A 566 7.16 -14.93 -19.67
CA ARG A 566 7.98 -16.07 -19.21
C ARG A 566 7.85 -16.30 -17.71
N LEU A 567 7.83 -15.24 -16.91
CA LEU A 567 7.63 -15.34 -15.45
C LEU A 567 6.27 -15.95 -15.11
N PHE A 568 5.21 -15.47 -15.77
CA PHE A 568 3.86 -15.98 -15.58
C PHE A 568 3.78 -17.48 -15.90
N ARG A 569 4.33 -17.90 -17.04
CA ARG A 569 4.42 -19.32 -17.42
C ARG A 569 5.22 -20.14 -16.40
N ALA A 570 6.35 -19.63 -15.91
CA ALA A 570 7.16 -20.29 -14.90
C ALA A 570 6.38 -20.59 -13.61
N ARG A 571 5.61 -19.61 -13.11
CA ARG A 571 4.78 -19.75 -11.91
C ARG A 571 3.64 -20.76 -12.10
N MET A 572 3.02 -20.78 -13.29
CA MET A 572 1.96 -21.74 -13.62
C MET A 572 2.47 -23.18 -13.66
N MET A 573 3.64 -23.40 -14.29
CA MET A 573 4.27 -24.73 -14.33
C MET A 573 4.68 -25.20 -12.93
N LEU A 574 5.19 -24.29 -12.09
CA LEU A 574 5.55 -24.61 -10.71
C LEU A 574 4.32 -25.00 -9.88
N ARG A 575 3.20 -24.29 -10.07
CA ARG A 575 1.93 -24.59 -9.40
C ARG A 575 1.41 -25.98 -9.78
N GLU A 576 1.48 -26.34 -11.05
CA GLU A 576 1.04 -27.66 -11.53
C GLU A 576 1.95 -28.80 -11.04
N ALA A 577 3.27 -28.60 -11.06
CA ALA A 577 4.23 -29.60 -10.56
C ALA A 577 4.07 -29.88 -9.07
N LEU A 578 3.69 -28.86 -8.29
CA LEU A 578 3.51 -28.98 -6.84
C LEU A 578 2.11 -29.47 -6.42
N ALA A 579 1.09 -29.33 -7.29
CA ALA A 579 -0.30 -29.68 -6.97
C ALA A 579 -0.51 -31.12 -6.46
N PRO A 580 0.13 -32.19 -7.00
CA PRO A 580 -0.06 -33.55 -6.52
C PRO A 580 0.42 -33.76 -5.08
N TYR A 581 1.52 -33.11 -4.70
CA TYR A 581 2.15 -33.26 -3.39
C TYR A 581 1.32 -32.62 -2.28
N PHE A 582 0.64 -31.52 -2.59
CA PHE A 582 -0.28 -30.85 -1.65
C PHE A 582 -1.69 -31.43 -1.67
N ALA A 583 -2.09 -32.15 -2.74
CA ALA A 583 -3.35 -32.88 -2.81
C ALA A 583 -3.31 -34.26 -2.13
N SER A 584 -2.14 -34.95 -2.11
CA SER A 584 -2.00 -36.28 -1.50
C SER A 584 -2.02 -36.28 0.03
N SER A 585 -1.66 -35.16 0.68
CA SER A 585 -1.78 -35.03 2.14
C SER A 585 -3.24 -35.04 2.61
N ALA A 586 -4.18 -34.59 1.77
CA ALA A 586 -5.61 -34.60 2.08
C ALA A 586 -6.25 -36.01 2.08
N ARG A 587 -5.65 -37.00 1.40
CA ARG A 587 -6.18 -38.37 1.33
C ARG A 587 -5.72 -39.31 2.44
N ARG A 588 -4.61 -39.01 3.12
CA ARG A 588 -4.11 -39.85 4.24
C ARG A 588 -4.74 -39.51 5.60
N MET A 589 -5.44 -38.38 5.71
CA MET A 589 -6.16 -37.97 6.93
C MET A 589 -7.62 -38.45 6.97
N GLY A 590 -8.07 -39.17 5.94
CA GLY A 590 -9.45 -39.67 5.83
C GLY A 590 -9.60 -41.20 5.98
N GLN A 591 -8.61 -41.90 6.54
CA GLN A 591 -8.70 -43.31 6.94
C GLN A 591 -8.47 -43.47 8.44
#